data_AF-A0A838YS09-F1
#
_entry.id   AF-A0A838YS09-F1
#
_cell.length_a   1.000
_cell.length_b   1.000
_cell.length_c   1.000
_cell.angle_alpha   90.00
_cell.angle_beta   90.00
_cell.angle_gamma   90.00
#
_symmetry.space_group_name_H-M   'P 1'
#
loop_
_entity.id
_entity.type
_entity.pdbx_description
1 polymer ?
#
loop_
_entity_poly.entity_id
_entity_poly.type
_entity_poly.pdbx_seq_one_letter_code
_entity_poly.pdbx_strand_id
1 'polypeptide(L)'
;MKKNLKNALYIFSGLLAIGGLAYWYQRRKTVNLDNYQTSPTAGVEAQQLSASLLALTKSTHLTLSSGLIDSGLTTTGSGFPMINKQAPITAPVNEKSIRLNQLRNLVTKYDSQISLSAKETGVPKFLHYAIILHENPDGIATLDEGNGVGLGAITLVTPTDTIRTAMKKGRLTAKQIELIRTHASNATGILASSDLGAKLISKADLKKPELNITLIGIQLQNLLYQFGADRLPQVLFAYNRGVTSAKTFFSTNNLQKVDATTLVEKSKGLPYFNTGSNYVLNQLGIDGMLDLIVNDTGIKE
;
A
#
# COMPACT_ATOMS: atom_id res chain seq x y z
N MET A 1 -11.02 -58.72 -24.60
CA MET A 1 -10.53 -57.31 -24.63
C MET A 1 -11.15 -56.38 -23.59
N LYS A 2 -12.47 -56.40 -23.33
CA LYS A 2 -13.12 -55.41 -22.42
C LYS A 2 -12.67 -55.46 -20.94
N LYS A 3 -12.19 -56.60 -20.42
CA LYS A 3 -11.76 -56.76 -19.01
C LYS A 3 -10.40 -56.11 -18.73
N ASN A 4 -9.47 -56.16 -19.68
CA ASN A 4 -8.13 -55.60 -19.52
C ASN A 4 -8.11 -54.06 -19.60
N LEU A 5 -9.03 -53.48 -20.38
CA LEU A 5 -9.16 -52.02 -20.49
C LEU A 5 -9.69 -51.38 -19.20
N LYS A 6 -10.62 -52.04 -18.50
CA LYS A 6 -11.12 -51.55 -17.20
C LYS A 6 -10.02 -51.55 -16.14
N ASN A 7 -9.23 -52.61 -16.05
CA ASN A 7 -8.12 -52.68 -15.09
C ASN A 7 -7.02 -51.64 -15.38
N ALA A 8 -6.71 -51.39 -16.65
CA ALA A 8 -5.78 -50.32 -17.04
C ALA A 8 -6.32 -48.93 -16.64
N LEU A 9 -7.63 -48.68 -16.79
CA LEU A 9 -8.25 -47.41 -16.41
C LEU A 9 -8.22 -47.17 -14.89
N TYR A 10 -8.41 -48.21 -14.08
CA TYR A 10 -8.33 -48.11 -12.61
C TYR A 10 -6.90 -47.84 -12.13
N ILE A 11 -5.90 -48.44 -12.76
CA ILE A 11 -4.48 -48.20 -12.43
C ILE A 11 -4.09 -46.76 -12.82
N PHE A 12 -4.54 -46.28 -13.98
CA PHE A 12 -4.23 -44.93 -14.44
C PHE A 12 -4.88 -43.84 -13.59
N SER A 13 -6.14 -44.05 -13.18
CA SER A 13 -6.84 -43.13 -12.27
C SER A 13 -6.26 -43.16 -10.85
N GLY A 14 -5.81 -44.31 -10.36
CA GLY A 14 -5.07 -44.43 -9.10
C GLY A 14 -3.74 -43.66 -9.12
N LEU A 15 -2.96 -43.77 -10.20
CA LEU A 15 -1.69 -43.04 -10.34
C LEU A 15 -1.88 -41.52 -10.46
N LEU A 16 -2.95 -41.06 -11.13
CA LEU A 16 -3.30 -39.63 -11.18
C LEU A 16 -3.75 -39.10 -9.82
N ALA A 17 -4.50 -39.89 -9.04
CA ALA A 17 -4.91 -39.52 -7.69
C ALA A 17 -3.72 -39.44 -6.73
N ILE A 18 -2.78 -40.40 -6.80
CA ILE A 18 -1.55 -40.40 -5.99
C ILE A 18 -0.60 -39.28 -6.41
N GLY A 19 -0.43 -39.04 -7.72
CA GLY A 19 0.37 -37.92 -8.24
C GLY A 19 -0.22 -36.56 -7.86
N GLY A 20 -1.55 -36.41 -7.92
CA GLY A 20 -2.27 -35.22 -7.47
C GLY A 20 -2.15 -34.99 -5.96
N LEU A 21 -2.24 -36.05 -5.14
CA LEU A 21 -2.03 -35.99 -3.69
C LEU A 21 -0.58 -35.65 -3.34
N ALA A 22 0.40 -36.27 -4.00
CA ALA A 22 1.82 -35.97 -3.78
C ALA A 22 2.18 -34.53 -4.17
N TYR A 23 1.64 -34.04 -5.30
CA TYR A 23 1.77 -32.64 -5.71
C TYR A 23 1.11 -31.69 -4.71
N TRP A 24 -0.09 -32.01 -4.22
CA TRP A 24 -0.79 -31.24 -3.19
C TRP A 24 -0.04 -31.24 -1.84
N TYR A 25 0.55 -32.37 -1.45
CA TYR A 25 1.34 -32.50 -0.22
C TYR A 25 2.68 -31.77 -0.31
N GLN A 26 3.38 -31.84 -1.46
CA GLN A 26 4.61 -31.06 -1.70
C GLN A 26 4.36 -29.55 -1.71
N ARG A 27 3.18 -29.10 -2.16
CA ARG A 27 2.77 -27.69 -2.11
C ARG A 27 2.44 -27.22 -0.69
N ARG A 28 2.05 -28.15 0.19
CA ARG A 28 1.92 -27.97 1.64
C ARG A 28 3.23 -28.24 2.40
N LYS A 29 4.41 -28.00 1.81
CA LYS A 29 5.59 -27.73 2.64
C LYS A 29 5.24 -26.53 3.52
N THR A 30 4.86 -26.82 4.75
CA THR A 30 4.70 -25.86 5.82
C THR A 30 5.98 -25.06 5.85
N VAL A 31 5.89 -23.77 5.55
CA VAL A 31 6.95 -22.84 5.90
C VAL A 31 7.12 -23.02 7.40
N ASN A 32 8.25 -23.58 7.82
CA ASN A 32 8.53 -23.71 9.24
C ASN A 32 8.71 -22.28 9.76
N LEU A 33 7.65 -21.74 10.37
CA LEU A 33 7.60 -20.36 10.83
C LEU A 33 8.57 -20.09 11.99
N ASP A 34 9.02 -21.15 12.67
CA ASP A 34 10.07 -21.08 13.69
C ASP A 34 11.46 -20.91 13.04
N ASN A 35 11.59 -21.29 11.76
CA ASN A 35 12.78 -21.09 10.93
C ASN A 35 12.65 -19.92 9.93
N TYR A 36 11.54 -19.15 9.96
CA TYR A 36 11.47 -17.90 9.20
C TYR A 36 12.43 -16.91 9.85
N GLN A 37 13.68 -16.94 9.40
CA GLN A 37 14.63 -15.89 9.70
C GLN A 37 14.17 -14.65 8.95
N THR A 38 13.66 -13.66 9.68
CA THR A 38 13.54 -12.30 9.14
C THR A 38 14.85 -11.96 8.48
N SER A 39 14.82 -11.49 7.23
CA SER A 39 16.06 -11.11 6.57
C SER A 39 16.80 -10.12 7.48
N PRO A 40 18.07 -10.34 7.82
CA PRO A 40 18.84 -9.37 8.61
C PRO A 40 18.90 -8.01 7.90
N THR A 41 18.58 -7.96 6.59
CA THR A 41 18.49 -6.72 5.80
C THR A 41 17.15 -6.00 5.90
N ALA A 42 16.07 -6.60 6.42
CA ALA A 42 14.73 -5.99 6.38
C ALA A 42 14.69 -4.62 7.09
N GLY A 43 15.35 -4.53 8.25
CA GLY A 43 15.48 -3.25 8.98
C GLY A 43 16.37 -2.24 8.25
N VAL A 44 17.43 -2.71 7.57
CA VAL A 44 18.32 -1.86 6.76
C VAL A 44 17.60 -1.32 5.53
N GLU A 45 16.82 -2.17 4.86
CA GLU A 45 15.94 -1.83 3.75
C GLU A 45 14.91 -0.75 4.17
N ALA A 46 14.24 -0.93 5.31
CA ALA A 46 13.34 0.09 5.85
C ALA A 46 14.04 1.43 6.09
N GLN A 47 15.25 1.42 6.65
CA GLN A 47 16.05 2.64 6.85
C GLN A 47 16.44 3.32 5.54
N GLN A 48 16.86 2.56 4.53
CA GLN A 48 17.21 3.09 3.20
C GLN A 48 16.00 3.71 2.49
N LEU A 49 14.83 3.06 2.59
CA LEU A 49 13.59 3.59 2.05
C LEU A 49 13.21 4.91 2.73
N SER A 50 13.27 4.95 4.06
CA SER A 50 13.02 6.17 4.84
C SER A 50 13.97 7.30 4.45
N ALA A 51 15.27 7.01 4.34
CA ALA A 51 16.26 8.00 3.90
C ALA A 51 15.99 8.51 2.48
N SER A 52 15.57 7.65 1.55
CA SER A 52 15.24 8.03 0.18
C SER A 52 14.00 8.94 0.12
N LEU A 53 12.99 8.66 0.93
CA LEU A 53 11.78 9.50 1.02
C LEU A 53 12.03 10.82 1.73
N LEU A 54 12.86 10.82 2.78
CA LEU A 54 13.32 12.04 3.45
C LEU A 54 14.21 12.89 2.52
N ALA A 55 15.02 12.26 1.68
CA ALA A 55 15.77 12.97 0.64
C ALA A 55 14.83 13.58 -0.41
N LEU A 56 13.68 12.96 -0.71
CA LEU A 56 12.66 13.54 -1.59
C LEU A 56 12.01 14.78 -0.97
N THR A 57 11.75 14.77 0.35
CA THR A 57 11.22 15.96 1.06
C THR A 57 12.25 17.07 1.26
N LYS A 58 13.56 16.74 1.27
CA LYS A 58 14.67 17.69 1.44
C LYS A 58 15.28 18.20 0.12
N SER A 59 15.39 17.38 -0.92
CA SER A 59 16.03 17.76 -2.20
C SER A 59 15.20 18.78 -2.97
N THR A 60 13.88 18.79 -2.81
CA THR A 60 13.02 19.89 -3.26
C THR A 60 13.37 21.22 -2.62
N HIS A 61 14.01 21.24 -1.45
CA HIS A 61 14.51 22.46 -0.81
C HIS A 61 15.81 22.99 -1.43
N LEU A 62 16.59 22.14 -2.12
CA LEU A 62 17.92 22.48 -2.66
C LEU A 62 17.88 22.87 -4.15
N THR A 63 17.03 22.26 -4.97
CA THR A 63 16.90 22.63 -6.39
C THR A 63 16.28 24.02 -6.61
N LEU A 64 15.71 24.63 -5.56
CA LEU A 64 15.11 25.96 -5.59
C LEU A 64 16.08 27.10 -5.20
N SER A 65 17.25 26.80 -4.63
CA SER A 65 18.26 27.83 -4.34
C SER A 65 19.26 28.05 -5.48
N SER A 66 19.26 27.20 -6.52
CA SER A 66 20.24 27.22 -7.62
C SER A 66 19.69 27.53 -9.02
N GLY A 67 18.49 28.10 -9.14
CA GLY A 67 18.11 28.87 -10.32
C GLY A 67 17.99 28.11 -11.66
N LEU A 68 17.15 27.09 -11.74
CA LEU A 68 16.65 26.56 -13.02
C LEU A 68 15.12 26.42 -12.97
N ILE A 69 14.44 27.46 -13.47
CA ILE A 69 13.01 27.51 -13.72
C ILE A 69 12.76 26.75 -15.02
N ASP A 70 12.19 25.55 -14.95
CA ASP A 70 11.28 25.08 -16.00
C ASP A 70 10.29 24.02 -15.48
N SER A 71 9.03 24.16 -15.90
CA SER A 71 7.88 23.26 -15.71
C SER A 71 7.18 23.16 -14.33
N GLY A 72 6.20 24.03 -14.11
CA GLY A 72 4.89 23.65 -13.53
C GLY A 72 4.75 23.36 -12.03
N LEU A 73 5.78 23.48 -11.21
CA LEU A 73 5.69 23.37 -9.75
C LEU A 73 5.77 24.78 -9.12
N THR A 74 4.67 25.33 -8.61
CA THR A 74 4.73 26.55 -7.79
C THR A 74 4.86 26.15 -6.33
N THR A 75 5.98 26.51 -5.71
CA THR A 75 6.21 26.30 -4.28
C THR A 75 6.03 27.60 -3.53
N THR A 76 4.91 27.77 -2.84
CA THR A 76 4.81 28.72 -1.73
C THR A 76 5.50 28.11 -0.49
N GLY A 77 6.83 28.23 -0.43
CA GLY A 77 7.65 27.90 0.75
C GLY A 77 7.91 26.41 1.00
N SER A 78 9.17 26.05 1.28
CA SER A 78 9.70 24.87 2.02
C SER A 78 8.89 23.54 2.09
N GLY A 79 8.12 23.20 1.06
CA GLY A 79 7.07 22.19 1.13
C GLY A 79 7.30 20.93 0.29
N PHE A 80 6.49 19.91 0.54
CA PHE A 80 6.41 18.68 -0.25
C PHE A 80 6.10 19.00 -1.73
N PRO A 81 6.62 18.27 -2.74
CA PRO A 81 6.31 18.56 -4.13
C PRO A 81 4.81 18.36 -4.42
N MET A 82 4.11 19.45 -4.73
CA MET A 82 2.68 19.47 -5.03
C MET A 82 2.44 19.67 -6.52
N ILE A 83 1.42 19.00 -7.07
CA ILE A 83 0.86 19.33 -8.38
C ILE A 83 0.28 20.74 -8.28
N ASN A 84 0.74 21.67 -9.12
CA ASN A 84 0.20 23.03 -9.21
C ASN A 84 -1.18 23.05 -9.89
N LYS A 85 -2.10 22.33 -9.27
CA LYS A 85 -3.51 22.25 -9.59
C LYS A 85 -4.22 22.01 -8.28
N GLN A 86 -5.30 22.76 -8.09
CA GLN A 86 -6.24 22.44 -7.04
C GLN A 86 -6.69 21.00 -7.23
N ALA A 87 -6.65 20.22 -6.15
CA ALA A 87 -7.32 18.95 -6.17
C ALA A 87 -8.79 19.15 -6.58
N PRO A 88 -9.46 18.20 -7.28
CA PRO A 88 -10.88 18.27 -7.60
C PRO A 88 -11.70 17.96 -6.35
N ILE A 89 -11.24 18.50 -5.23
CA ILE A 89 -12.04 18.82 -4.07
C ILE A 89 -13.09 19.81 -4.62
N THR A 90 -14.19 19.27 -5.12
CA THR A 90 -15.40 20.00 -5.47
C THR A 90 -16.04 20.55 -4.21
N ALA A 91 -15.32 21.32 -3.40
CA ALA A 91 -15.84 21.68 -2.09
C ALA A 91 -15.36 23.05 -1.54
N PRO A 92 -16.25 23.71 -0.78
CA PRO A 92 -16.12 25.11 -0.36
C PRO A 92 -15.06 25.33 0.73
N VAL A 93 -14.78 26.62 0.98
CA VAL A 93 -13.74 27.20 1.86
C VAL A 93 -13.69 26.63 3.30
N ASN A 94 -14.73 25.94 3.78
CA ASN A 94 -14.78 25.35 5.13
C ASN A 94 -14.13 23.95 5.24
N GLU A 95 -13.78 23.29 4.14
CA GLU A 95 -13.34 21.88 4.19
C GLU A 95 -11.88 21.70 4.66
N LYS A 96 -10.97 22.66 4.40
CA LYS A 96 -9.59 22.59 4.91
C LYS A 96 -9.54 22.47 6.43
N SER A 97 -10.33 23.28 7.13
CA SER A 97 -10.46 23.22 8.60
C SER A 97 -11.08 21.90 9.07
N ILE A 98 -12.05 21.35 8.33
CA ILE A 98 -12.64 20.03 8.63
C ILE A 98 -11.58 18.94 8.52
N ARG A 99 -10.82 18.91 7.42
CA ARG A 99 -9.74 17.94 7.18
C ARG A 99 -8.63 18.03 8.21
N LEU A 100 -8.24 19.24 8.62
CA LEU A 100 -7.27 19.44 9.69
C LEU A 100 -7.79 18.90 11.04
N ASN A 101 -9.07 19.08 11.35
CA ASN A 101 -9.66 18.50 12.55
C ASN A 101 -9.73 16.96 12.48
N GLN A 102 -10.09 16.41 11.33
CA GLN A 102 -10.04 14.97 11.08
C GLN A 102 -8.62 14.41 11.25
N LEU A 103 -7.61 15.07 10.69
CA LEU A 103 -6.21 14.72 10.89
C LEU A 103 -5.80 14.77 12.37
N ARG A 104 -6.14 15.83 13.10
CA ARG A 104 -5.87 15.93 14.55
C ARG A 104 -6.51 14.79 15.33
N ASN A 105 -7.73 14.38 14.96
CA ASN A 105 -8.39 13.23 15.57
C ASN A 105 -7.66 11.92 15.28
N LEU A 106 -7.19 11.73 14.04
CA LEU A 106 -6.39 10.56 13.66
C LEU A 106 -5.06 10.51 14.42
N VAL A 107 -4.35 11.63 14.52
CA VAL A 107 -3.12 11.75 15.31
C VAL A 107 -3.41 11.39 16.77
N THR A 108 -4.40 12.02 17.39
CA THR A 108 -4.76 11.77 18.79
C THR A 108 -5.06 10.29 19.07
N LYS A 109 -5.73 9.59 18.14
CA LYS A 109 -6.14 8.19 18.33
C LYS A 109 -5.07 7.17 17.97
N TYR A 110 -4.29 7.41 16.92
CA TYR A 110 -3.52 6.36 16.24
C TYR A 110 -2.04 6.69 16.03
N ASP A 111 -1.52 7.80 16.56
CA ASP A 111 -0.12 8.19 16.36
C ASP A 111 0.87 7.12 16.82
N SER A 112 0.59 6.44 17.94
CA SER A 112 1.49 5.39 18.44
C SER A 112 1.61 4.20 17.49
N GLN A 113 0.48 3.74 16.93
CA GLN A 113 0.42 2.64 15.98
C GLN A 113 1.00 3.04 14.63
N ILE A 114 0.73 4.26 14.17
CA ILE A 114 1.28 4.80 12.92
C ILE A 114 2.79 4.99 13.04
N SER A 115 3.29 5.47 14.17
CA SER A 115 4.73 5.60 14.45
C SER A 115 5.43 4.25 14.46
N LEU A 116 4.82 3.24 15.08
CA LEU A 116 5.35 1.88 15.05
C LEU A 116 5.37 1.34 13.61
N SER A 117 4.26 1.44 12.88
CA SER A 117 4.19 0.99 11.48
C SER A 117 5.22 1.70 10.60
N ALA A 118 5.38 3.02 10.76
CA ALA A 118 6.35 3.81 10.01
C ALA A 118 7.78 3.35 10.27
N LYS A 119 8.14 3.11 11.53
CA LYS A 119 9.44 2.57 11.92
C LYS A 119 9.70 1.19 11.30
N GLU A 120 8.74 0.27 11.40
CA GLU A 120 8.91 -1.12 10.95
C GLU A 120 8.90 -1.25 9.42
N THR A 121 8.23 -0.35 8.71
CA THR A 121 8.10 -0.41 7.25
C THR A 121 9.09 0.51 6.53
N GLY A 122 9.62 1.54 7.21
CA GLY A 122 10.39 2.60 6.58
C GLY A 122 9.53 3.60 5.79
N VAL A 123 8.20 3.49 5.88
CA VAL A 123 7.25 4.39 5.22
C VAL A 123 6.93 5.54 6.19
N PRO A 124 7.15 6.82 5.82
CA PRO A 124 6.89 7.95 6.70
C PRO A 124 5.46 8.02 7.24
N LYS A 125 5.28 8.60 8.43
CA LYS A 125 3.95 8.76 9.04
C LYS A 125 3.01 9.56 8.16
N PHE A 126 3.51 10.58 7.46
CA PHE A 126 2.67 11.41 6.59
C PHE A 126 1.98 10.60 5.49
N LEU A 127 2.61 9.55 4.94
CA LEU A 127 1.97 8.69 3.94
C LEU A 127 0.88 7.82 4.57
N HIS A 128 1.08 7.34 5.79
CA HIS A 128 0.04 6.61 6.51
C HIS A 128 -1.18 7.49 6.76
N TYR A 129 -0.97 8.70 7.27
CA TYR A 129 -2.04 9.67 7.49
C TYR A 129 -2.74 10.05 6.20
N ALA A 130 -2.01 10.27 5.11
CA ALA A 130 -2.57 10.66 3.82
C ALA A 130 -3.51 9.59 3.25
N ILE A 131 -3.13 8.31 3.39
CA ILE A 131 -4.00 7.19 3.03
C ILE A 131 -5.22 7.14 3.94
N ILE A 132 -5.04 7.13 5.27
CA ILE A 132 -6.18 6.97 6.21
C ILE A 132 -7.15 8.14 6.10
N LEU A 133 -6.65 9.39 6.00
CA LEU A 133 -7.48 10.59 5.88
C LEU A 133 -8.27 10.62 4.57
N HIS A 134 -7.76 10.01 3.50
CA HIS A 134 -8.47 9.89 2.24
C HIS A 134 -9.53 8.78 2.30
N GLU A 135 -9.17 7.60 2.78
CA GLU A 135 -10.03 6.41 2.74
C GLU A 135 -11.09 6.40 3.87
N ASN A 136 -10.76 6.96 5.03
CA ASN A 136 -11.58 6.94 6.24
C ASN A 136 -11.33 8.21 7.07
N PRO A 137 -11.80 9.38 6.58
CA PRO A 137 -11.49 10.66 7.20
C PRO A 137 -11.96 10.79 8.65
N ASP A 138 -13.02 10.05 9.03
CA ASP A 138 -13.55 10.07 10.40
C ASP A 138 -12.80 9.13 11.37
N GLY A 139 -11.86 8.33 10.84
CA GLY A 139 -11.02 7.43 11.64
C GLY A 139 -11.83 6.32 12.32
N ILE A 140 -12.87 5.83 11.66
CA ILE A 140 -13.75 4.79 12.20
C ILE A 140 -13.12 3.42 11.90
N ALA A 141 -12.39 2.84 12.84
CA ALA A 141 -11.71 1.55 12.62
C ALA A 141 -12.67 0.40 12.24
N THR A 142 -13.95 0.49 12.60
CA THR A 142 -14.96 -0.51 12.29
C THR A 142 -15.66 -0.32 10.94
N LEU A 143 -15.25 0.68 10.15
CA LEU A 143 -15.83 1.00 8.85
C LEU A 143 -15.86 -0.23 7.94
N ASP A 144 -17.01 -0.43 7.29
CA ASP A 144 -17.30 -1.57 6.43
C ASP A 144 -18.25 -1.08 5.33
N GLU A 145 -17.71 -0.22 4.46
CA GLU A 145 -18.45 0.45 3.41
C GLU A 145 -17.98 -0.01 2.02
N GLY A 146 -18.95 -0.35 1.17
CA GLY A 146 -18.67 -0.96 -0.13
C GLY A 146 -17.87 -2.27 0.00
N ASN A 147 -16.66 -2.28 -0.58
CA ASN A 147 -15.75 -3.44 -0.56
C ASN A 147 -14.53 -3.24 0.37
N GLY A 148 -14.42 -2.09 1.05
CA GLY A 148 -13.27 -1.74 1.89
C GLY A 148 -13.57 -1.86 3.39
N VAL A 149 -12.59 -2.27 4.18
CA VAL A 149 -12.74 -2.44 5.63
C VAL A 149 -11.62 -1.72 6.39
N GLY A 150 -12.01 -1.06 7.48
CA GLY A 150 -11.12 -0.41 8.44
C GLY A 150 -10.58 0.95 8.00
N LEU A 151 -9.45 1.36 8.58
CA LEU A 151 -8.87 2.69 8.42
C LEU A 151 -8.35 2.96 7.01
N GLY A 152 -7.84 1.94 6.30
CA GLY A 152 -7.33 2.06 4.94
C GLY A 152 -8.29 1.58 3.85
N ALA A 153 -9.57 1.35 4.17
CA ALA A 153 -10.57 0.77 3.27
C ALA A 153 -10.08 -0.46 2.49
N ILE A 154 -9.36 -1.37 3.16
CA ILE A 154 -8.66 -2.47 2.49
C ILE A 154 -9.66 -3.55 2.05
N THR A 155 -9.58 -3.99 0.79
CA THR A 155 -10.43 -5.08 0.27
C THR A 155 -9.94 -6.45 0.73
N LEU A 156 -10.83 -7.40 1.00
CA LEU A 156 -10.51 -8.69 1.65
C LEU A 156 -9.44 -9.57 0.99
N VAL A 157 -9.14 -9.36 -0.30
CA VAL A 157 -8.09 -10.12 -1.00
C VAL A 157 -6.71 -9.51 -0.79
N THR A 158 -6.65 -8.18 -0.69
CA THR A 158 -5.40 -7.41 -0.63
C THR A 158 -4.51 -7.76 0.57
N PRO A 159 -5.00 -7.93 1.81
CA PRO A 159 -4.15 -8.13 2.99
C PRO A 159 -3.23 -9.36 2.91
N THR A 160 -3.79 -10.49 2.49
CA THR A 160 -3.03 -11.75 2.41
C THR A 160 -1.98 -11.67 1.32
N ASP A 161 -2.30 -11.11 0.16
CA ASP A 161 -1.34 -10.90 -0.93
C ASP A 161 -0.25 -9.88 -0.55
N THR A 162 -0.59 -8.84 0.22
CA THR A 162 0.34 -7.83 0.75
C THR A 162 1.36 -8.47 1.69
N ILE A 163 0.91 -9.20 2.71
CA ILE A 163 1.78 -9.90 3.67
C ILE A 163 2.68 -10.88 2.93
N ARG A 164 2.08 -11.68 2.04
CA ARG A 164 2.83 -12.68 1.29
C ARG A 164 3.90 -12.08 0.39
N THR A 165 3.58 -10.97 -0.29
CA THR A 165 4.55 -10.27 -1.14
C THR A 165 5.73 -9.78 -0.31
N ALA A 166 5.47 -9.17 0.84
CA ALA A 166 6.52 -8.73 1.75
C ALA A 166 7.35 -9.90 2.29
N MET A 167 6.69 -11.00 2.67
CA MET A 167 7.34 -12.22 3.16
C MET A 167 8.26 -12.85 2.09
N LYS A 168 7.77 -13.01 0.86
CA LYS A 168 8.56 -13.56 -0.26
C LYS A 168 9.77 -12.67 -0.60
N LYS A 169 9.67 -11.37 -0.33
CA LYS A 169 10.75 -10.40 -0.52
C LYS A 169 11.65 -10.24 0.71
N GLY A 170 11.39 -10.98 1.80
CA GLY A 170 12.18 -10.90 3.03
C GLY A 170 12.01 -9.59 3.79
N ARG A 171 10.91 -8.86 3.58
CA ARG A 171 10.69 -7.49 4.10
C ARG A 171 9.88 -7.41 5.38
N LEU A 172 9.26 -8.52 5.79
CA LEU A 172 8.55 -8.55 7.07
C LEU A 172 9.55 -8.55 8.22
N THR A 173 9.40 -7.58 9.12
CA THR A 173 10.15 -7.53 10.38
C THR A 173 9.57 -8.50 11.41
N ALA A 174 10.35 -8.82 12.44
CA ALA A 174 9.88 -9.68 13.53
C ALA A 174 8.66 -9.07 14.23
N LYS A 175 8.65 -7.74 14.40
CA LYS A 175 7.54 -7.04 15.05
C LYS A 175 6.26 -7.07 14.23
N GLN A 176 6.36 -6.96 12.91
CA GLN A 176 5.20 -7.10 12.01
C GLN A 176 4.63 -8.53 12.06
N ILE A 177 5.49 -9.55 12.11
CA ILE A 177 5.05 -10.94 12.26
C ILE A 177 4.34 -11.14 13.60
N GLU A 178 4.87 -10.59 14.68
CA GLU A 178 4.23 -10.61 16.00
C GLU A 178 2.86 -9.93 15.97
N LEU A 179 2.74 -8.73 15.37
CA LEU A 179 1.47 -8.02 15.23
C LEU A 179 0.44 -8.84 14.43
N ILE A 180 0.85 -9.48 13.34
CA ILE A 180 -0.01 -10.37 12.55
C ILE A 180 -0.46 -11.56 13.41
N ARG A 181 0.44 -12.17 14.19
CA ARG A 181 0.11 -13.28 15.10
C ARG A 181 -0.88 -12.89 16.19
N THR A 182 -0.72 -11.70 16.76
CA THR A 182 -1.57 -11.19 17.84
C THR A 182 -2.95 -10.80 17.36
N HIS A 183 -3.05 -10.16 16.19
CA HIS A 183 -4.30 -9.54 15.75
C HIS A 183 -5.04 -10.29 14.65
N ALA A 184 -4.41 -11.19 13.89
CA ALA A 184 -5.11 -11.95 12.84
C ALA A 184 -5.58 -13.32 13.36
N SER A 185 -6.88 -13.61 13.20
CA SER A 185 -7.49 -14.87 13.62
C SER A 185 -6.87 -16.13 13.00
N ASN A 186 -6.32 -16.05 11.78
CA ASN A 186 -5.68 -17.15 11.07
C ASN A 186 -4.20 -16.86 10.74
N ALA A 187 -3.45 -16.34 11.70
CA ALA A 187 -2.06 -15.94 11.49
C ALA A 187 -1.18 -17.06 10.91
N THR A 188 -1.30 -18.28 11.41
CA THR A 188 -0.54 -19.44 10.90
C THR A 188 -0.84 -19.70 9.42
N GLY A 189 -2.12 -19.69 9.03
CA GLY A 189 -2.52 -19.87 7.63
C GLY A 189 -2.03 -18.73 6.74
N ILE A 190 -2.12 -17.49 7.20
CA ILE A 190 -1.64 -16.30 6.48
C ILE A 190 -0.14 -16.39 6.21
N LEU A 191 0.65 -16.69 7.25
CA LEU A 191 2.12 -16.71 7.17
C LEU A 191 2.65 -17.98 6.47
N ALA A 192 1.88 -19.07 6.42
CA ALA A 192 2.26 -20.27 5.67
C ALA A 192 1.76 -20.30 4.22
N SER A 193 0.88 -19.37 3.83
CA SER A 193 0.20 -19.43 2.53
C SER A 193 1.13 -19.21 1.34
N SER A 194 0.97 -20.07 0.33
CA SER A 194 1.60 -19.93 -0.99
C SER A 194 0.59 -19.67 -2.12
N ASP A 195 -0.65 -19.30 -1.80
CA ASP A 195 -1.70 -18.98 -2.78
C ASP A 195 -1.98 -17.48 -2.84
N LEU A 196 -2.06 -16.93 -4.06
CA LEU A 196 -2.46 -15.54 -4.30
C LEU A 196 -3.98 -15.50 -4.39
N GLY A 197 -4.60 -14.40 -3.97
CA GLY A 197 -6.06 -14.27 -3.99
C GLY A 197 -6.78 -14.93 -2.81
N ALA A 198 -6.03 -15.53 -1.87
CA ALA A 198 -6.59 -16.20 -0.71
C ALA A 198 -7.14 -15.17 0.30
N LYS A 199 -8.39 -15.35 0.73
CA LYS A 199 -9.04 -14.48 1.72
C LYS A 199 -8.83 -15.02 3.13
N LEU A 200 -7.59 -14.96 3.62
CA LEU A 200 -7.22 -15.53 4.92
C LEU A 200 -7.34 -14.55 6.09
N ILE A 201 -7.46 -13.26 5.80
CA ILE A 201 -7.74 -12.21 6.78
C ILE A 201 -9.24 -11.89 6.72
N SER A 202 -9.91 -11.99 7.86
CA SER A 202 -11.36 -11.74 7.95
C SER A 202 -11.69 -10.24 8.01
N LYS A 203 -12.95 -9.86 7.75
CA LYS A 203 -13.42 -8.49 8.00
C LYS A 203 -13.20 -8.06 9.45
N ALA A 204 -13.45 -8.95 10.41
CA ALA A 204 -13.29 -8.66 11.83
C ALA A 204 -11.82 -8.38 12.19
N ASP A 205 -10.87 -9.05 11.53
CA ASP A 205 -9.44 -8.76 11.69
C ASP A 205 -9.08 -7.38 11.13
N LEU A 206 -9.63 -7.01 9.97
CA LEU A 206 -9.40 -5.68 9.38
C LEU A 206 -10.00 -4.51 10.17
N LYS A 207 -10.97 -4.78 11.06
CA LYS A 207 -11.53 -3.78 11.98
C LYS A 207 -10.62 -3.48 13.18
N LYS A 208 -9.54 -4.26 13.38
CA LYS A 208 -8.53 -4.02 14.41
C LYS A 208 -7.53 -2.97 13.90
N PRO A 209 -7.42 -1.80 14.54
CA PRO A 209 -6.63 -0.69 14.01
C PRO A 209 -5.14 -1.04 13.90
N GLU A 210 -4.57 -1.80 14.84
CA GLU A 210 -3.16 -2.21 14.83
C GLU A 210 -2.83 -3.02 13.57
N LEU A 211 -3.68 -4.00 13.24
CA LEU A 211 -3.50 -4.82 12.05
C LEU A 211 -3.73 -4.00 10.78
N ASN A 212 -4.78 -3.18 10.74
CA ASN A 212 -5.12 -2.39 9.56
C ASN A 212 -4.01 -1.39 9.22
N ILE A 213 -3.50 -0.64 10.20
CA ILE A 213 -2.41 0.32 10.02
C ILE A 213 -1.12 -0.38 9.57
N THR A 214 -0.79 -1.53 10.19
CA THR A 214 0.36 -2.34 9.78
C THR A 214 0.24 -2.81 8.32
N LEU A 215 -0.95 -3.22 7.89
CA LEU A 215 -1.20 -3.63 6.51
C LEU A 215 -1.06 -2.48 5.52
N ILE A 216 -1.52 -1.27 5.88
CA ILE A 216 -1.31 -0.05 5.07
C ILE A 216 0.19 0.17 4.88
N GLY A 217 0.96 0.13 5.96
CA GLY A 217 2.40 0.34 5.91
C GLY A 217 3.13 -0.71 5.05
N ILE A 218 2.82 -1.99 5.22
CA ILE A 218 3.40 -3.08 4.40
C ILE A 218 3.01 -2.92 2.93
N GLN A 219 1.76 -2.54 2.64
CA GLN A 219 1.30 -2.32 1.26
C GLN A 219 2.05 -1.15 0.61
N LEU A 220 2.17 -0.01 1.31
CA LEU A 220 2.93 1.14 0.83
C LEU A 220 4.40 0.78 0.61
N GLN A 221 5.03 0.05 1.55
CA GLN A 221 6.41 -0.41 1.42
C GLN A 221 6.58 -1.24 0.14
N ASN A 222 5.71 -2.23 -0.09
CA ASN A 222 5.75 -3.06 -1.30
C ASN A 222 5.63 -2.23 -2.58
N LEU A 223 4.73 -1.25 -2.60
CA LEU A 223 4.52 -0.36 -3.75
C LEU A 223 5.71 0.56 -3.99
N LEU A 224 6.27 1.16 -2.95
CA LEU A 224 7.44 2.02 -3.02
C LEU A 224 8.65 1.28 -3.57
N TYR A 225 8.88 0.05 -3.15
CA TYR A 225 9.93 -0.79 -3.74
C TYR A 225 9.67 -1.18 -5.19
N GLN A 226 8.39 -1.32 -5.56
CA GLN A 226 8.03 -1.78 -6.89
C GLN A 226 8.09 -0.67 -7.93
N PHE A 227 7.67 0.54 -7.58
CA PHE A 227 7.60 1.68 -8.50
C PHE A 227 8.77 2.66 -8.32
N GLY A 228 9.39 2.70 -7.14
CA GLY A 228 10.40 3.69 -6.75
C GLY A 228 9.80 4.79 -5.87
N ALA A 229 10.56 5.24 -4.87
CA ALA A 229 10.18 6.34 -3.98
C ALA A 229 10.07 7.69 -4.72
N ASP A 230 10.87 7.85 -5.79
CA ASP A 230 10.81 8.95 -6.75
C ASP A 230 9.52 8.97 -7.59
N ARG A 231 8.74 7.89 -7.55
CA ARG A 231 7.50 7.71 -8.32
C ARG A 231 6.27 7.62 -7.42
N LEU A 232 6.21 8.48 -6.42
CA LEU A 232 5.09 8.56 -5.50
C LEU A 232 3.71 8.68 -6.19
N PRO A 233 3.53 9.42 -7.30
CA PRO A 233 2.24 9.46 -8.01
C PRO A 233 1.79 8.06 -8.47
N GLN A 234 2.72 7.26 -9.00
CA GLN A 234 2.45 5.90 -9.44
C GLN A 234 2.18 4.96 -8.26
N VAL A 235 2.87 5.17 -7.13
CA VAL A 235 2.62 4.44 -5.87
C VAL A 235 1.20 4.69 -5.38
N LEU A 236 0.76 5.96 -5.30
CA LEU A 236 -0.58 6.33 -4.84
C LEU A 236 -1.67 5.82 -5.80
N PHE A 237 -1.45 5.94 -7.11
CA PHE A 237 -2.34 5.36 -8.11
C PHE A 237 -2.45 3.83 -7.94
N ALA A 238 -1.33 3.14 -7.75
CA ALA A 238 -1.30 1.69 -7.57
C ALA A 238 -1.87 1.24 -6.22
N TYR A 239 -1.81 2.08 -5.19
CA TYR A 239 -2.50 1.84 -3.92
C TYR A 239 -4.02 1.79 -4.15
N ASN A 240 -4.57 2.77 -4.86
CA ASN A 240 -6.01 2.84 -5.16
C ASN A 240 -6.50 1.81 -6.18
N ARG A 241 -5.75 1.59 -7.27
CA ARG A 241 -6.20 0.75 -8.41
C ARG A 241 -5.69 -0.69 -8.37
N GLY A 242 -4.77 -0.98 -7.45
CA GLY A 242 -4.03 -2.23 -7.42
C GLY A 242 -2.88 -2.26 -8.42
N VAL A 243 -1.87 -3.04 -8.08
CA VAL A 243 -0.60 -3.16 -8.82
C VAL A 243 -0.78 -3.53 -10.29
N THR A 244 -1.59 -4.55 -10.58
CA THR A 244 -1.77 -5.08 -11.93
C THR A 244 -2.43 -4.04 -12.83
N SER A 245 -3.54 -3.45 -12.37
CA SER A 245 -4.26 -2.40 -13.09
C SER A 245 -3.36 -1.19 -13.36
N ALA A 246 -2.57 -0.77 -12.36
CA ALA A 246 -1.64 0.34 -12.51
C ALA A 246 -0.54 0.05 -13.55
N LYS A 247 0.09 -1.13 -13.51
CA LYS A 247 1.10 -1.53 -14.49
C LYS A 247 0.55 -1.56 -15.92
N THR A 248 -0.63 -2.17 -16.11
CA THR A 248 -1.29 -2.19 -17.42
C THR A 248 -1.60 -0.76 -17.88
N PHE A 249 -2.20 0.06 -17.01
CA PHE A 249 -2.53 1.44 -17.33
C PHE A 249 -1.30 2.27 -17.73
N PHE A 250 -0.20 2.20 -16.96
CA PHE A 250 1.00 2.97 -17.29
C PHE A 250 1.70 2.46 -18.53
N SER A 251 1.70 1.15 -18.78
CA SER A 251 2.35 0.59 -19.97
C SER A 251 1.59 0.90 -21.25
N THR A 252 0.27 0.69 -21.26
CA THR A 252 -0.58 0.97 -22.43
C THR A 252 -0.55 2.44 -22.82
N ASN A 253 -0.43 3.35 -21.86
CA ASN A 253 -0.51 4.80 -22.10
C ASN A 253 0.84 5.52 -22.06
N ASN A 254 1.95 4.78 -21.95
CA ASN A 254 3.31 5.33 -21.88
C ASN A 254 3.51 6.35 -20.73
N LEU A 255 3.06 5.99 -19.51
CA LEU A 255 3.07 6.83 -18.29
C LEU A 255 3.97 6.24 -17.18
N GLN A 256 4.92 5.37 -17.52
CA GLN A 256 5.74 4.64 -16.53
C GLN A 256 6.77 5.53 -15.81
N LYS A 257 7.12 6.67 -16.40
CA LYS A 257 8.15 7.62 -15.93
C LYS A 257 7.75 9.07 -16.20
N VAL A 258 6.50 9.41 -15.89
CA VAL A 258 6.01 10.78 -15.99
C VAL A 258 5.89 11.38 -14.58
N ASP A 259 6.06 12.70 -14.49
CA ASP A 259 5.77 13.45 -13.27
C ASP A 259 4.26 13.42 -12.94
N ALA A 260 3.91 13.92 -11.76
CA ALA A 260 2.55 13.92 -11.23
C ALA A 260 1.57 14.75 -12.09
N THR A 261 1.99 15.93 -12.56
CA THR A 261 1.18 16.83 -13.39
C THR A 261 0.88 16.19 -14.74
N THR A 262 1.92 15.64 -15.39
CA THR A 262 1.82 14.93 -16.66
C THR A 262 0.97 13.67 -16.53
N LEU A 263 1.09 12.92 -15.44
CA LEU A 263 0.24 11.77 -15.15
C LEU A 263 -1.24 12.16 -15.14
N VAL A 264 -1.60 13.17 -14.35
CA VAL A 264 -2.99 13.64 -14.24
C VAL A 264 -3.49 14.17 -15.58
N GLU A 265 -2.71 15.00 -16.28
CA GLU A 265 -3.13 15.58 -17.57
C GLU A 265 -3.35 14.53 -18.65
N LYS A 266 -2.37 13.67 -18.89
CA LYS A 266 -2.45 12.65 -19.93
C LYS A 266 -3.48 11.56 -19.62
N SER A 267 -3.86 11.41 -18.36
CA SER A 267 -4.91 10.48 -17.97
C SER A 267 -6.33 10.99 -18.20
N LYS A 268 -6.54 12.28 -18.52
CA LYS A 268 -7.87 12.81 -18.84
C LYS A 268 -8.49 12.05 -20.03
N GLY A 269 -9.73 11.59 -19.86
CA GLY A 269 -10.43 10.79 -20.87
C GLY A 269 -9.98 9.33 -20.96
N LEU A 270 -9.00 8.90 -20.15
CA LEU A 270 -8.58 7.49 -20.08
C LEU A 270 -9.32 6.73 -18.96
N PRO A 271 -9.37 5.39 -19.02
CA PRO A 271 -9.86 4.57 -17.92
C PRO A 271 -9.13 4.92 -16.62
N TYR A 272 -9.88 4.91 -15.51
CA TYR A 272 -9.37 5.21 -14.16
C TYR A 272 -8.96 6.66 -13.90
N PHE A 273 -9.22 7.62 -14.81
CA PHE A 273 -9.04 9.03 -14.48
C PHE A 273 -9.80 9.42 -13.20
N ASN A 274 -11.10 9.14 -13.18
CA ASN A 274 -12.00 9.53 -12.08
C ASN A 274 -11.74 8.81 -10.75
N THR A 275 -10.95 7.73 -10.76
CA THR A 275 -10.64 6.94 -9.56
C THR A 275 -9.18 7.02 -9.22
N GLY A 276 -8.27 6.57 -10.09
CA GLY A 276 -6.84 6.55 -9.84
C GLY A 276 -6.17 7.92 -9.96
N SER A 277 -6.38 8.66 -11.05
CA SER A 277 -5.70 9.96 -11.23
C SER A 277 -6.27 11.05 -10.33
N ASN A 278 -7.58 11.06 -10.09
CA ASN A 278 -8.19 11.92 -9.09
C ASN A 278 -7.71 11.57 -7.68
N TYR A 279 -7.46 10.29 -7.37
CA TYR A 279 -6.83 9.91 -6.10
C TYR A 279 -5.44 10.53 -5.96
N VAL A 280 -4.60 10.41 -6.98
CA VAL A 280 -3.26 11.05 -7.00
C VAL A 280 -3.39 12.56 -6.80
N LEU A 281 -4.33 13.20 -7.50
CA LEU A 281 -4.54 14.64 -7.42
C LEU A 281 -5.10 15.06 -6.04
N ASN A 282 -5.97 14.27 -5.40
CA ASN A 282 -6.44 14.52 -4.03
C ASN A 282 -5.35 14.36 -2.96
N GLN A 283 -4.32 13.57 -3.25
CA GLN A 283 -3.18 13.36 -2.36
C GLN A 283 -2.10 14.43 -2.56
N LEU A 284 -1.76 14.75 -3.82
CA LEU A 284 -0.62 15.57 -4.22
C LEU A 284 -0.98 16.94 -4.81
N GLY A 285 -2.25 17.29 -4.98
CA GLY A 285 -2.67 18.63 -5.44
C GLY A 285 -2.58 19.68 -4.34
N ILE A 286 -2.63 20.96 -4.70
CA ILE A 286 -2.74 22.06 -3.73
C ILE A 286 -3.99 21.84 -2.86
N ASP A 287 -3.83 22.02 -1.54
CA ASP A 287 -4.78 21.66 -0.47
C ASP A 287 -5.18 20.18 -0.43
N GLY A 288 -4.43 19.31 -1.13
CA GLY A 288 -4.54 17.87 -1.02
C GLY A 288 -4.00 17.36 0.33
N MET A 289 -4.21 16.06 0.61
CA MET A 289 -3.90 15.49 1.94
C MET A 289 -2.45 15.71 2.36
N LEU A 290 -1.49 15.55 1.45
CA LEU A 290 -0.07 15.71 1.76
C LEU A 290 0.32 17.17 2.00
N ASP A 291 -0.37 18.12 1.36
CA ASP A 291 -0.20 19.55 1.67
C ASP A 291 -0.57 19.82 3.12
N LEU A 292 -1.78 19.39 3.50
CA LEU A 292 -2.33 19.61 4.84
C LEU A 292 -1.43 18.96 5.90
N ILE A 293 -1.00 17.73 5.67
CA ILE A 293 -0.19 17.00 6.64
C ILE A 293 1.22 17.62 6.74
N VAL A 294 1.90 17.83 5.62
CA VAL A 294 3.31 18.22 5.66
C VAL A 294 3.49 19.72 5.90
N ASN A 295 2.73 20.56 5.20
CA ASN A 295 2.91 22.01 5.18
C ASN A 295 2.11 22.70 6.29
N ASP A 296 0.86 22.29 6.56
CA ASP A 296 0.04 22.93 7.60
C ASP A 296 0.27 22.37 9.01
N THR A 297 0.63 21.09 9.16
CA THR A 297 0.88 20.48 10.48
C THR A 297 2.33 20.18 10.81
N GLY A 298 3.22 20.17 9.82
CA GLY A 298 4.64 19.87 10.01
C GLY A 298 4.97 18.39 10.27
N ILE A 299 4.01 17.48 10.11
CA ILE A 299 4.23 16.03 10.27
C ILE A 299 5.06 15.54 9.07
N LYS A 300 6.35 15.29 9.29
CA LYS A 300 7.33 14.92 8.26
C LYS A 300 7.96 13.53 8.45
N GLU A 301 7.96 13.05 9.69
CA GLU A 301 8.52 11.74 10.10
C GLU A 301 7.41 10.90 10.70
#